data_AF-A0A495F7D9-F1
#
_entry.id   AF-A0A495F7D9-F1
#
_cell.length_a   1.000
_cell.length_b   1.000
_cell.length_c   1.000
_cell.angle_alpha   90.00
_cell.angle_beta   90.00
_cell.angle_gamma   90.00
#
_symmetry.space_group_name_H-M   'P 1'
#
loop_
_entity.id
_entity.type
_entity.pdbx_description
1 polymer ?
#
loop_
_entity_poly.entity_id
_entity_poly.type
_entity_poly.pdbx_seq_one_letter_code
_entity_poly.pdbx_strand_id
1 'polypeptide(L)'
;MTKTHLRGQLQTIENNYALSQVGIALIAQPDALERFESTINTLRPHPEISSLEYIRYVFETGNSLKHATGEMRNSVLRNCLKEMFEIILAYGKTTSQEAILKAAPWYQFLRMVRNCISHDMTLRFNAHDLKQLPVTWSGLTIDTTMQNGPLQATGFLSRAKTLELMDEVIGYVDASVA
;
A
#
# COMPACT_ATOMS: atom_id res chain seq x y z
N MET A 1 11.11 19.83 5.28
CA MET A 1 10.64 18.59 5.97
C MET A 1 11.84 18.00 6.70
N THR A 2 11.73 17.59 7.97
CA THR A 2 12.84 16.97 8.72
C THR A 2 12.81 15.44 8.59
N LYS A 3 13.94 14.76 8.84
CA LYS A 3 14.00 13.29 8.91
C LYS A 3 13.01 12.70 9.90
N THR A 4 12.89 13.27 11.11
CA THR A 4 11.90 12.84 12.11
C THR A 4 10.48 12.92 11.59
N HIS A 5 10.14 13.99 10.86
CA HIS A 5 8.82 14.14 10.25
C HIS A 5 8.58 13.07 9.17
N LEU A 6 9.54 12.89 8.25
CA LEU A 6 9.48 11.82 7.24
C LEU A 6 9.28 10.44 7.89
N ARG A 7 10.07 10.13 8.92
CA ARG A 7 9.99 8.83 9.61
C ARG A 7 8.65 8.61 10.27
N GLY A 8 8.07 9.65 10.87
CA GLY A 8 6.71 9.59 11.43
C GLY A 8 5.62 9.36 10.37
N GLN A 9 5.76 9.97 9.20
CA GLN A 9 4.86 9.72 8.07
C GLN A 9 4.97 8.28 7.54
N LEU A 10 6.20 7.77 7.38
CA LEU A 10 6.42 6.37 6.98
C LEU A 10 5.87 5.37 8.01
N GLN A 11 6.04 5.64 9.31
CA GLN A 11 5.44 4.83 10.36
C GLN A 11 3.92 4.84 10.30
N THR A 12 3.33 6.00 10.00
CA THR A 12 1.87 6.12 9.86
C THR A 12 1.34 5.24 8.74
N ILE A 13 2.06 5.14 7.62
CA ILE A 13 1.69 4.24 6.50
C ILE A 13 1.70 2.77 6.95
N GLU A 14 2.72 2.34 7.68
CA GLU A 14 2.81 0.98 8.20
C GLU A 14 1.69 0.71 9.22
N ASN A 15 1.41 1.67 10.11
CA ASN A 15 0.33 1.58 11.08
C ASN A 15 -1.04 1.47 10.39
N ASN A 16 -1.28 2.22 9.31
CA ASN A 16 -2.52 2.15 8.53
C ASN A 16 -2.71 0.75 7.92
N TYR A 17 -1.63 0.13 7.46
CA TYR A 17 -1.67 -1.26 7.02
C TYR A 17 -2.04 -2.21 8.16
N ALA A 18 -1.35 -2.10 9.31
CA ALA A 18 -1.59 -2.94 10.48
C ALA A 18 -3.04 -2.81 11.00
N LEU A 19 -3.53 -1.57 11.17
CA LEU A 19 -4.91 -1.29 11.57
C LEU A 19 -5.92 -1.90 10.61
N SER A 20 -5.67 -1.83 9.31
CA SER A 20 -6.53 -2.44 8.30
C SER A 20 -6.55 -3.97 8.41
N GLN A 21 -5.40 -4.61 8.67
CA GLN A 21 -5.36 -6.06 8.88
C GLN A 21 -6.10 -6.49 10.15
N VAL A 22 -5.95 -5.73 11.24
CA VAL A 22 -6.71 -5.96 12.47
C VAL A 22 -8.21 -5.79 12.22
N GLY A 23 -8.61 -4.73 11.53
CA GLY A 23 -10.01 -4.51 11.13
C GLY A 23 -10.57 -5.69 10.33
N ILE A 24 -9.83 -6.17 9.33
CA ILE A 24 -10.19 -7.37 8.55
C ILE A 24 -10.36 -8.60 9.46
N ALA A 25 -9.45 -8.81 10.42
CA ALA A 25 -9.53 -9.95 11.33
C ALA A 25 -10.73 -9.84 12.29
N LEU A 26 -11.09 -8.63 12.72
CA LEU A 26 -12.25 -8.37 13.56
C LEU A 26 -13.56 -8.62 12.81
N ILE A 27 -13.68 -8.20 11.55
CA ILE A 27 -14.89 -8.44 10.75
C ILE A 27 -15.02 -9.89 10.25
N ALA A 28 -13.94 -10.67 10.34
CA ALA A 28 -13.92 -12.09 10.02
C ALA A 28 -14.36 -13.01 11.18
N GLN A 29 -14.62 -12.47 12.36
CA GLN A 29 -15.08 -13.26 13.51
C GLN A 29 -16.52 -13.76 13.31
N PRO A 30 -16.89 -14.92 13.89
CA PRO A 30 -18.25 -15.46 13.77
C PRO A 30 -19.37 -14.52 14.27
N ASP A 31 -19.07 -13.71 15.29
CA ASP A 31 -19.98 -12.76 15.93
C ASP A 31 -19.96 -11.36 15.28
N ALA A 32 -19.23 -11.17 14.17
CA ALA A 32 -19.01 -9.85 13.60
C ALA A 32 -20.30 -9.14 13.17
N LEU A 33 -21.29 -9.87 12.63
CA LEU A 33 -22.58 -9.30 12.24
C LEU A 33 -23.37 -8.79 13.45
N GLU A 34 -23.44 -9.59 14.52
CA GLU A 34 -24.13 -9.19 15.77
C GLU A 34 -23.49 -7.93 16.36
N ARG A 35 -22.15 -7.89 16.43
CA ARG A 35 -21.42 -6.69 16.90
C ARG A 35 -21.64 -5.49 16.00
N PHE A 36 -21.67 -5.68 14.69
CA PHE A 36 -21.96 -4.62 13.72
C PHE A 36 -23.36 -4.04 13.96
N GLU A 37 -24.40 -4.89 14.01
CA GLU A 37 -25.78 -4.45 14.22
C GLU A 37 -25.96 -3.76 15.59
N SER A 38 -25.36 -4.30 16.64
CA SER A 38 -25.34 -3.66 17.97
C SER A 38 -24.70 -2.27 17.91
N THR A 39 -23.51 -2.16 17.28
CA THR A 39 -22.76 -0.90 17.17
C THR A 39 -23.52 0.15 16.36
N ILE A 40 -24.07 -0.21 15.20
CA ILE A 40 -24.86 0.69 14.35
C ILE A 40 -26.08 1.21 15.12
N ASN A 41 -26.79 0.35 15.86
CA ASN A 41 -27.95 0.77 16.64
C ASN A 41 -27.55 1.72 17.79
N THR A 42 -26.45 1.45 18.49
CA THR A 42 -25.95 2.32 19.57
C THR A 42 -25.49 3.67 19.06
N LEU A 43 -24.84 3.71 17.89
CA LEU A 43 -24.24 4.92 17.34
C LEU A 43 -25.11 5.60 16.28
N ARG A 44 -26.36 5.16 16.08
CA ARG A 44 -27.29 5.71 15.08
C ARG A 44 -27.44 7.25 15.13
N PRO A 45 -27.40 7.94 16.28
CA PRO A 45 -27.46 9.40 16.32
C PRO A 45 -26.24 10.10 15.68
N HIS A 46 -25.12 9.38 15.51
CA HIS A 46 -23.92 9.94 14.92
C HIS A 46 -24.09 10.11 13.40
N PRO A 47 -23.84 11.30 12.83
CA PRO A 47 -24.15 11.61 11.44
C PRO A 47 -23.39 10.74 10.43
N GLU A 48 -22.20 10.25 10.78
CA GLU A 48 -21.42 9.37 9.89
C GLU A 48 -21.97 7.94 9.85
N ILE A 49 -22.62 7.46 10.91
CA ILE A 49 -23.04 6.05 11.06
C ILE A 49 -24.26 5.72 10.21
N SER A 50 -25.20 6.65 10.08
CA SER A 50 -26.41 6.46 9.27
C SER A 50 -26.11 6.14 7.80
N SER A 51 -24.96 6.61 7.30
CA SER A 51 -24.51 6.36 5.93
C SER A 51 -23.82 5.00 5.73
N LEU A 52 -23.57 4.24 6.80
CA LEU A 52 -22.77 3.01 6.76
C LEU A 52 -23.62 1.73 6.81
N GLU A 53 -24.94 1.82 7.03
CA GLU A 53 -25.81 0.64 7.15
C GLU A 53 -25.76 -0.27 5.91
N TYR A 54 -25.48 0.29 4.72
CA TYR A 54 -25.35 -0.49 3.49
C TYR A 54 -24.29 -1.59 3.60
N ILE A 55 -23.21 -1.42 4.39
CA ILE A 55 -22.15 -2.42 4.48
C ILE A 55 -22.61 -3.74 5.13
N ARG A 56 -23.82 -3.79 5.69
CA ARG A 56 -24.43 -5.01 6.22
C ARG A 56 -24.38 -6.16 5.21
N TYR A 57 -24.52 -5.87 3.90
CA TYR A 57 -24.51 -6.91 2.86
C TYR A 57 -23.21 -7.74 2.86
N VAL A 58 -22.10 -7.16 3.33
CA VAL A 58 -20.79 -7.85 3.38
C VAL A 58 -20.87 -9.09 4.26
N PHE A 59 -21.74 -9.09 5.27
CA PHE A 59 -21.91 -10.19 6.22
C PHE A 59 -22.94 -11.24 5.78
N GLU A 60 -23.70 -11.01 4.70
CA GLU A 60 -24.78 -11.91 4.27
C GLU A 60 -24.27 -13.28 3.83
N THR A 61 -23.06 -13.33 3.26
CA THR A 61 -22.41 -14.57 2.85
C THR A 61 -20.92 -14.55 3.14
N GLY A 62 -20.35 -15.74 3.41
CA GLY A 62 -18.90 -15.88 3.55
C GLY A 62 -18.12 -15.46 2.29
N ASN A 63 -18.75 -15.55 1.11
CA ASN A 63 -18.14 -15.10 -0.15
C ASN A 63 -18.09 -13.57 -0.25
N SER A 64 -19.17 -12.89 0.11
CA SER A 64 -19.23 -11.42 0.16
C SER A 64 -18.15 -10.88 1.11
N LEU A 65 -18.05 -11.46 2.30
CA LEU A 65 -17.04 -11.09 3.29
C LEU A 65 -15.61 -11.33 2.79
N LYS A 66 -15.35 -12.51 2.19
CA LYS A 66 -14.04 -12.84 1.61
C LYS A 66 -13.66 -11.87 0.48
N HIS A 67 -14.60 -11.51 -0.39
CA HIS A 67 -14.34 -10.59 -1.49
C HIS A 67 -14.06 -9.17 -0.96
N ALA A 68 -14.92 -8.63 -0.10
CA ALA A 68 -14.75 -7.30 0.47
C ALA A 68 -13.44 -7.16 1.26
N THR A 69 -13.10 -8.13 2.11
CA THR A 69 -11.83 -8.14 2.86
C THR A 69 -10.61 -8.30 1.95
N GLY A 70 -10.74 -9.07 0.86
CA GLY A 70 -9.70 -9.20 -0.16
C GLY A 70 -9.41 -7.88 -0.87
N GLU A 71 -10.46 -7.19 -1.33
CA GLU A 71 -10.34 -5.88 -1.99
C GLU A 71 -9.85 -4.79 -1.04
N MET A 72 -10.32 -4.77 0.21
CA MET A 72 -9.82 -3.87 1.24
C MET A 72 -8.32 -4.05 1.45
N ARG A 73 -7.86 -5.31 1.59
CA ARG A 73 -6.43 -5.61 1.73
C ARG A 73 -5.62 -5.11 0.54
N ASN A 74 -6.07 -5.43 -0.68
CA ASN A 74 -5.37 -5.03 -1.90
C ASN A 74 -5.31 -3.51 -2.05
N SER A 75 -6.41 -2.81 -1.72
CA SER A 75 -6.49 -1.36 -1.75
C SER A 75 -5.49 -0.72 -0.79
N VAL A 76 -5.44 -1.18 0.46
CA VAL A 76 -4.51 -0.65 1.47
C VAL A 76 -3.06 -0.90 1.07
N LEU A 77 -2.71 -2.10 0.60
CA LEU A 77 -1.35 -2.41 0.14
C LEU A 77 -0.90 -1.48 -1.00
N ARG A 78 -1.77 -1.25 -2.00
CA ARG A 78 -1.48 -0.29 -3.09
C ARG A 78 -1.29 1.12 -2.53
N ASN A 79 -2.15 1.53 -1.61
CA ASN A 79 -2.08 2.87 -1.05
C ASN A 79 -0.79 3.10 -0.25
N CYS A 80 -0.38 2.12 0.57
CA CYS A 80 0.86 2.20 1.33
C CYS A 80 2.09 2.41 0.43
N LEU A 81 2.24 1.60 -0.63
CA LEU A 81 3.36 1.74 -1.56
C LEU A 81 3.35 3.07 -2.32
N LYS A 82 2.16 3.52 -2.74
CA LYS A 82 1.99 4.79 -3.44
C LYS A 82 2.39 5.96 -2.55
N GLU A 83 1.76 6.09 -1.38
CA GLU A 83 2.01 7.18 -0.44
C GLU A 83 3.46 7.19 0.04
N MET A 84 4.02 6.02 0.33
CA MET A 84 5.41 5.88 0.77
C MET A 84 6.37 6.48 -0.26
N PHE A 85 6.21 6.12 -1.52
CA PHE A 85 7.05 6.66 -2.58
C PHE A 85 6.87 8.17 -2.77
N GLU A 86 5.64 8.70 -2.72
CA GLU A 86 5.41 10.15 -2.84
C GLU A 86 6.09 10.94 -1.73
N ILE A 87 5.96 10.47 -0.49
CA ILE A 87 6.50 11.16 0.68
C ILE A 87 8.02 11.19 0.61
N ILE A 88 8.64 10.08 0.22
CA ILE A 88 10.09 9.99 0.02
C ILE A 88 10.55 10.91 -1.12
N LEU A 89 9.85 10.89 -2.25
CA LEU A 89 10.16 11.75 -3.38
C LEU A 89 10.05 13.24 -2.99
N ALA A 90 9.01 13.62 -2.27
CA ALA A 90 8.80 14.97 -1.77
C ALA A 90 9.90 15.39 -0.78
N TYR A 91 10.28 14.51 0.14
CA TYR A 91 11.38 14.75 1.05
C TYR A 91 12.71 14.94 0.28
N GLY A 92 13.02 14.04 -0.65
CA GLY A 92 14.23 14.13 -1.48
C GLY A 92 14.33 15.46 -2.22
N LYS A 93 13.24 15.89 -2.85
CA LYS A 93 13.15 17.19 -3.55
C LYS A 93 13.35 18.36 -2.60
N THR A 94 12.63 18.38 -1.48
CA THR A 94 12.64 19.52 -0.55
C THR A 94 13.94 19.64 0.23
N THR A 95 14.71 18.55 0.37
CA THR A 95 16.00 18.52 1.07
C THR A 95 17.20 18.41 0.13
N SER A 96 16.98 18.38 -1.19
CA SER A 96 18.03 18.14 -2.21
C SER A 96 18.78 16.81 -2.04
N GLN A 97 18.15 15.80 -1.43
CA GLN A 97 18.71 14.46 -1.20
C GLN A 97 18.18 13.40 -2.18
N GLU A 98 17.64 13.83 -3.33
CA GLU A 98 17.11 12.90 -4.34
C GLU A 98 18.14 11.89 -4.82
N ALA A 99 19.41 12.29 -4.95
CA ALA A 99 20.48 11.41 -5.40
C ALA A 99 20.72 10.25 -4.42
N ILE A 100 20.66 10.53 -3.11
CA ILE A 100 20.79 9.51 -2.07
C ILE A 100 19.63 8.52 -2.20
N LEU A 101 18.39 9.01 -2.23
CA LEU A 101 17.21 8.14 -2.34
C LEU A 101 17.19 7.31 -3.62
N LYS A 102 17.57 7.91 -4.77
CA LYS A 102 17.65 7.22 -6.07
C LYS A 102 18.72 6.13 -6.12
N ALA A 103 19.71 6.19 -5.23
CA ALA A 103 20.75 5.16 -5.11
C ALA A 103 20.28 3.94 -4.29
N ALA A 104 19.13 4.01 -3.62
CA ALA A 104 18.60 2.88 -2.87
C ALA A 104 18.24 1.70 -3.80
N PRO A 105 18.57 0.45 -3.45
CA PRO A 105 18.33 -0.72 -4.30
C PRO A 105 16.86 -0.89 -4.73
N TRP A 106 15.94 -0.56 -3.84
CA TRP A 106 14.49 -0.64 -4.06
C TRP A 106 13.91 0.51 -4.90
N TYR A 107 14.63 1.62 -5.09
CA TYR A 107 14.03 2.88 -5.57
C TYR A 107 13.43 2.76 -6.95
N GLN A 108 14.19 2.25 -7.93
CA GLN A 108 13.71 2.15 -9.30
C GLN A 108 12.58 1.12 -9.44
N PHE A 109 12.68 0.02 -8.70
CA PHE A 109 11.63 -0.99 -8.62
C PHE A 109 10.33 -0.40 -8.07
N LEU A 110 10.39 0.21 -6.87
CA LEU A 110 9.22 0.82 -6.24
C LEU A 110 8.63 1.94 -7.09
N ARG A 111 9.46 2.74 -7.78
CA ARG A 111 8.98 3.77 -8.72
C ARG A 111 8.12 3.16 -9.83
N MET A 112 8.56 2.06 -10.43
CA MET A 112 7.83 1.39 -11.51
C MET A 112 6.54 0.72 -11.00
N VAL A 113 6.61 0.06 -9.85
CA VAL A 113 5.42 -0.51 -9.18
C VAL A 113 4.41 0.58 -8.83
N ARG A 114 4.86 1.68 -8.21
CA ARG A 114 4.04 2.85 -7.86
C ARG A 114 3.33 3.42 -9.07
N ASN A 115 4.03 3.58 -10.19
CA ASN A 115 3.43 4.09 -11.42
C ASN A 115 2.30 3.18 -11.89
N CYS A 116 2.52 1.87 -11.86
CA CYS A 116 1.52 0.88 -12.25
C CYS A 116 0.26 0.91 -11.36
N ILE A 117 0.44 0.88 -10.02
CA ILE A 117 -0.67 0.87 -9.06
C ILE A 117 -1.44 2.20 -8.97
N SER A 118 -0.85 3.30 -9.45
CA SER A 118 -1.52 4.61 -9.47
C SER A 118 -2.51 4.76 -10.63
N HIS A 119 -2.49 3.83 -11.58
CA HIS A 119 -3.36 3.82 -12.76
C HIS A 119 -4.26 2.58 -12.74
N ASP A 120 -4.11 1.72 -13.74
CA ASP A 120 -4.99 0.59 -14.04
C ASP A 120 -4.29 -0.76 -13.85
N MET A 121 -3.25 -0.80 -13.00
CA MET A 121 -2.47 -2.01 -12.72
C MET A 121 -1.75 -2.59 -13.96
N THR A 122 -1.58 -1.78 -15.01
CA THR A 122 -0.83 -2.16 -16.21
C THR A 122 0.57 -1.54 -16.20
N LEU A 123 1.60 -2.35 -16.46
CA LEU A 123 2.97 -1.87 -16.59
C LEU A 123 3.13 -1.19 -17.95
N ARG A 124 3.49 0.10 -17.93
CA ARG A 124 3.78 0.88 -19.13
C ARG A 124 5.11 1.59 -18.94
N PHE A 125 6.08 1.22 -19.75
CA PHE A 125 7.42 1.78 -19.74
C PHE A 125 7.53 2.90 -20.78
N ASN A 126 8.04 4.05 -20.35
CA ASN A 126 8.46 5.11 -21.26
C ASN A 126 9.94 4.95 -21.66
N ALA A 127 10.44 5.84 -22.52
CA ALA A 127 11.82 5.81 -23.00
C ALA A 127 12.87 5.94 -21.87
N HIS A 128 12.53 6.55 -20.74
CA HIS A 128 13.42 6.60 -19.56
C HIS A 128 13.41 5.26 -18.81
N ASP A 129 12.23 4.66 -18.61
CA ASP A 129 12.09 3.37 -17.94
C ASP A 129 12.85 2.27 -18.69
N LEU A 130 12.70 2.23 -20.02
CA LEU A 130 13.38 1.24 -20.87
C LEU A 130 14.91 1.27 -20.75
N LYS A 131 15.51 2.41 -20.38
CA LYS A 131 16.96 2.53 -20.14
C LYS A 131 17.41 2.01 -18.78
N GLN A 132 16.48 1.87 -17.84
CA GLN A 132 16.75 1.41 -16.48
C GLN A 132 16.43 -0.08 -16.30
N LEU A 133 15.69 -0.68 -17.23
CA LEU A 133 15.31 -2.08 -17.18
C LEU A 133 16.48 -3.00 -17.60
N PRO A 134 16.58 -4.22 -17.03
CA PRO A 134 15.71 -4.76 -15.99
C PRO A 134 16.01 -4.16 -14.60
N VAL A 135 14.98 -4.08 -13.75
CA VAL A 135 15.15 -3.74 -12.33
C VAL A 135 14.75 -4.94 -11.48
N THR A 136 15.61 -5.30 -10.54
CA THR A 136 15.39 -6.45 -9.65
C THR A 136 15.41 -6.01 -8.20
N TRP A 137 14.40 -6.42 -7.44
CA TRP A 137 14.34 -6.22 -6.00
C TRP A 137 13.77 -7.48 -5.34
N SER A 138 14.46 -7.98 -4.30
CA SER A 138 14.07 -9.17 -3.53
C SER A 138 13.61 -10.38 -4.39
N GLY A 139 14.40 -10.67 -5.44
CA GLY A 139 14.15 -11.77 -6.39
C GLY A 139 13.02 -11.52 -7.39
N LEU A 140 12.32 -10.39 -7.32
CA LEU A 140 11.32 -9.96 -8.29
C LEU A 140 11.97 -9.08 -9.34
N THR A 141 11.77 -9.39 -10.61
CA THR A 141 12.34 -8.62 -11.73
C THR A 141 11.22 -8.00 -12.55
N ILE A 142 11.35 -6.72 -12.84
CA ILE A 142 10.58 -6.03 -13.88
C ILE A 142 11.51 -5.90 -15.08
N ASP A 143 11.08 -6.38 -16.24
CA ASP A 143 11.81 -6.30 -17.49
C ASP A 143 10.93 -5.84 -18.66
N THR A 144 11.54 -5.68 -19.83
CA THR A 144 10.87 -5.15 -21.03
C THR A 144 9.78 -6.07 -21.58
N THR A 145 9.78 -7.36 -21.25
CA THR A 145 8.76 -8.32 -21.71
C THR A 145 7.40 -8.08 -21.03
N MET A 146 7.39 -7.36 -19.90
CA MET A 146 6.18 -7.04 -19.15
C MET A 146 5.43 -5.80 -19.69
N GLN A 147 5.89 -5.20 -20.81
CA GLN A 147 5.27 -4.02 -21.40
C GLN A 147 3.79 -4.27 -21.74
N ASN A 148 2.92 -3.36 -21.31
CA ASN A 148 1.45 -3.45 -21.41
C ASN A 148 0.84 -4.67 -20.71
N GLY A 149 1.61 -5.39 -19.89
CA GLY A 149 1.14 -6.50 -19.08
C GLY A 149 0.61 -6.05 -17.72
N PRO A 150 -0.25 -6.87 -17.07
CA PRO A 150 -0.71 -6.58 -15.72
C PRO A 150 0.43 -6.77 -14.71
N LEU A 151 0.45 -5.94 -13.66
CA LEU A 151 1.27 -6.19 -12.48
C LEU A 151 0.73 -7.40 -11.74
N GLN A 152 1.55 -8.45 -11.65
CA GLN A 152 1.17 -9.71 -11.00
C GLN A 152 1.06 -9.50 -9.48
N ALA A 153 -0.14 -9.22 -8.98
CA ALA A 153 -0.38 -8.89 -7.57
C ALA A 153 0.10 -9.99 -6.60
N THR A 154 -0.01 -11.26 -6.97
CA THR A 154 0.44 -12.41 -6.17
C THR A 154 1.95 -12.42 -5.93
N GLY A 155 2.74 -11.81 -6.81
CA GLY A 155 4.18 -11.61 -6.62
C GLY A 155 4.49 -10.25 -6.01
N PHE A 156 4.20 -9.19 -6.78
CA PHE A 156 4.64 -7.82 -6.50
C PHE A 156 3.90 -7.14 -5.35
N LEU A 157 2.66 -7.52 -5.10
CA LEU A 157 1.79 -6.93 -4.07
C LEU A 157 1.35 -7.98 -3.04
N SER A 158 2.18 -9.01 -2.83
CA SER A 158 1.95 -9.93 -1.73
C SER A 158 2.20 -9.21 -0.41
N ARG A 159 1.44 -9.60 0.64
CA ARG A 159 1.63 -9.07 2.00
C ARG A 159 3.10 -9.11 2.44
N ALA A 160 3.77 -10.25 2.24
CA ALA A 160 5.15 -10.44 2.65
C ALA A 160 6.08 -9.45 1.95
N LYS A 161 5.96 -9.32 0.62
CA LYS A 161 6.81 -8.42 -0.16
C LYS A 161 6.52 -6.95 0.11
N THR A 162 5.25 -6.56 0.30
CA THR A 162 4.95 -5.17 0.66
C THR A 162 5.53 -4.81 2.02
N LEU A 163 5.39 -5.66 3.04
CA LEU A 163 5.99 -5.41 4.36
C LEU A 163 7.51 -5.33 4.29
N GLU A 164 8.15 -6.29 3.62
CA GLU A 164 9.60 -6.31 3.40
C GLU A 164 10.09 -5.00 2.75
N LEU A 165 9.38 -4.51 1.72
CA LEU A 165 9.71 -3.26 1.05
C LEU A 165 9.54 -2.03 1.96
N MET A 166 8.47 -1.99 2.75
CA MET A 166 8.24 -0.89 3.70
C MET A 166 9.34 -0.83 4.76
N ASP A 167 9.74 -1.98 5.31
CA ASP A 167 10.81 -2.08 6.30
C ASP A 167 12.16 -1.64 5.71
N GLU A 168 12.49 -2.09 4.50
CA GLU A 168 13.73 -1.72 3.82
C GLU A 168 13.78 -0.22 3.49
N VAL A 169 12.67 0.35 3.04
CA VAL A 169 12.54 1.79 2.78
C VAL A 169 12.77 2.60 4.06
N ILE A 170 12.10 2.22 5.14
CA ILE A 170 12.25 2.86 6.44
C ILE A 170 13.69 2.76 6.94
N GLY A 171 14.28 1.56 6.91
CA GLY A 171 15.66 1.33 7.32
C GLY A 171 16.66 2.12 6.50
N TYR A 172 16.44 2.24 5.18
CA TYR A 172 17.28 3.04 4.30
C TYR A 172 17.22 4.54 4.67
N VAL A 173 16.02 5.08 4.92
CA VAL A 173 15.83 6.46 5.37
C VAL A 173 16.53 6.70 6.71
N ASP A 174 16.39 5.78 7.66
CA ASP A 174 17.03 5.90 8.97
C ASP A 174 18.56 5.87 8.87
N ALA A 175 19.13 5.11 7.93
CA ALA A 175 20.57 5.00 7.74
C ALA A 175 21.19 6.11 6.87
N SER A 176 20.49 6.61 5.85
CA SER A 176 21.15 7.27 4.71
C SER A 176 20.83 8.74 4.52
N VAL A 177 19.70 9.24 5.02
CA VAL A 177 19.31 10.66 4.84
C VAL A 177 19.48 11.48 6.12
N ALA A 178 19.65 12.79 5.95
CA ALA A 178 19.88 13.78 7.01
C ALA A 178 18.61 14.27 7.73
#